data_AF-A0A8J7XY18-F1
#
_entry.id   AF-A0A8J7XY18-F1
#
_cell.length_a   1.000
_cell.length_b   1.000
_cell.length_c   1.000
_cell.angle_alpha   90.00
_cell.angle_beta   90.00
_cell.angle_gamma   90.00
#
_symmetry.space_group_name_H-M   'P 1'
#
loop_
_entity.id
_entity.type
_entity.pdbx_description
1 polymer ?
#
loop_
_entity_poly.entity_id
_entity_poly.type
_entity_poly.pdbx_seq_one_letter_code
_entity_poly.pdbx_strand_id
1 'polypeptide(L)'
;MLEGEYQYVSYCGRHYCALCSYHKGTIVEAANTLLTFVERTGSLKLMAEAYETCDYHEFTKGLKWIASQTEPCKGCRFGGGWSWWKDCPPRDCCIRKGVDFCYQCDCFPCKNLQKGTLPEARKSIIDTNRQIEKVGLAKWLLTLKEKYRT
;
A
#
# COMPACT_ATOMS: atom_id res chain seq x y z
N MET A 1 -2.09 -18.33 -13.18
CA MET A 1 -2.08 -16.90 -12.80
C MET A 1 -3.44 -16.55 -12.26
N LEU A 2 -3.54 -15.64 -11.29
CA LEU A 2 -4.84 -15.17 -10.79
C LEU A 2 -5.64 -14.45 -11.88
N GLU A 3 -6.95 -14.68 -11.89
CA GLU A 3 -7.89 -14.08 -12.83
C GLU A 3 -8.96 -13.26 -12.10
N GLY A 4 -9.74 -12.48 -12.87
CA GLY A 4 -10.88 -11.73 -12.33
C GLY A 4 -10.47 -10.71 -11.28
N GLU A 5 -11.15 -10.68 -10.13
CA GLU A 5 -10.82 -9.75 -9.04
C GLU A 5 -9.58 -10.17 -8.24
N TYR A 6 -9.18 -11.43 -8.28
CA TYR A 6 -8.07 -11.94 -7.48
C TYR A 6 -6.71 -11.37 -7.89
N GLN A 7 -6.54 -10.98 -9.15
CA GLN A 7 -5.32 -10.32 -9.64
C GLN A 7 -5.02 -8.97 -8.93
N TYR A 8 -6.01 -8.37 -8.28
CA TYR A 8 -5.80 -7.15 -7.50
C TYR A 8 -5.34 -7.42 -6.07
N VAL A 9 -5.29 -8.68 -5.62
CA VAL A 9 -4.70 -9.04 -4.33
C VAL A 9 -3.17 -9.02 -4.45
N SER A 10 -2.51 -8.17 -3.68
CA SER A 10 -1.04 -8.03 -3.68
C SER A 10 -0.32 -9.36 -3.41
N TYR A 11 0.93 -9.51 -3.86
CA TYR A 11 1.74 -10.72 -3.61
C TYR A 11 1.88 -11.09 -2.13
N CYS A 12 1.89 -10.08 -1.24
CA CYS A 12 1.92 -10.33 0.21
C CYS A 12 0.57 -10.72 0.81
N GLY A 13 -0.51 -10.68 0.02
CA GLY A 13 -1.89 -10.93 0.45
C GLY A 13 -2.57 -9.80 1.22
N ARG A 14 -1.85 -8.72 1.57
CA ARG A 14 -2.33 -7.72 2.56
C ARG A 14 -3.18 -6.58 1.98
N HIS A 15 -3.12 -6.39 0.67
CA HIS A 15 -3.75 -5.26 -0.01
C HIS A 15 -4.58 -5.75 -1.19
N TYR A 16 -5.69 -5.03 -1.41
CA TYR A 16 -6.57 -5.22 -2.55
C TYR A 16 -6.58 -3.94 -3.36
N CYS A 17 -5.82 -3.94 -4.46
CA CYS A 17 -5.55 -2.72 -5.23
C CYS A 17 -6.81 -2.13 -5.87
N ALA A 18 -7.81 -2.93 -6.21
CA ALA A 18 -9.06 -2.43 -6.79
C ALA A 18 -9.86 -1.50 -5.84
N LEU A 19 -9.55 -1.47 -4.54
CA LEU A 19 -10.10 -0.52 -3.56
C LEU A 19 -9.05 0.39 -2.93
N CYS A 20 -7.81 0.38 -3.42
CA CYS A 20 -6.73 1.18 -2.85
C CYS A 20 -6.79 2.62 -3.37
N SER A 21 -6.83 3.60 -2.46
CA SER A 21 -6.90 5.04 -2.79
C SER A 21 -5.69 5.56 -3.57
N TYR A 22 -4.52 4.91 -3.47
CA TYR A 22 -3.37 5.22 -4.32
C TYR A 22 -3.54 4.70 -5.76
N HIS A 23 -4.12 3.50 -5.91
CA HIS A 23 -4.36 2.92 -7.23
C HIS A 23 -5.50 3.66 -7.96
N LYS A 24 -6.51 4.08 -7.22
CA LYS A 24 -7.64 4.86 -7.74
C LYS A 24 -7.33 6.33 -8.00
N GLY A 25 -6.17 6.84 -7.55
CA GLY A 25 -5.85 8.27 -7.64
C GLY A 25 -6.55 9.16 -6.59
N THR A 26 -7.48 8.61 -5.79
CA THR A 26 -8.25 9.36 -4.79
C THR A 26 -7.38 10.14 -3.79
N ILE A 27 -6.22 9.60 -3.39
CA ILE A 27 -5.28 10.34 -2.51
C ILE A 27 -4.68 11.56 -3.21
N VAL A 28 -4.40 11.46 -4.51
CA VAL A 28 -3.86 12.57 -5.31
C VAL A 28 -4.93 13.65 -5.50
N GLU A 29 -6.17 13.26 -5.78
CA GLU A 29 -7.30 14.18 -5.88
C GLU A 29 -7.55 14.93 -4.56
N ALA A 30 -7.54 14.20 -3.44
CA ALA A 30 -7.68 14.78 -2.11
C ALA A 30 -6.53 15.75 -1.79
N ALA A 31 -5.30 15.39 -2.15
CA ALA A 31 -4.13 16.25 -1.96
C ALA A 31 -4.22 17.54 -2.78
N ASN A 32 -4.63 17.46 -4.05
CA ASN A 32 -4.85 18.65 -4.89
C ASN A 32 -5.94 19.57 -4.33
N THR A 33 -7.04 18.98 -3.84
CA THR A 33 -8.13 19.73 -3.21
C THR A 33 -7.63 20.47 -1.98
N LEU A 34 -6.95 19.77 -1.06
CA LEU A 34 -6.41 20.38 0.16
C LEU A 34 -5.35 21.45 -0.16
N LEU A 35 -4.47 21.19 -1.14
CA LEU A 35 -3.43 22.12 -1.54
C LEU A 35 -4.00 23.48 -1.98
N THR A 36 -5.15 23.47 -2.67
CA THR A 36 -5.84 24.69 -3.08
C THR A 36 -6.24 25.57 -1.88
N PHE A 37 -6.67 24.97 -0.77
CA PHE A 37 -7.02 25.73 0.45
C PHE A 37 -5.77 26.20 1.20
N VAL A 38 -4.74 25.36 1.27
CA VAL A 38 -3.47 25.65 1.92
C VAL A 38 -2.76 26.84 1.23
N GLU A 39 -2.75 26.88 -0.11
CA GLU A 39 -2.09 27.95 -0.87
C GLU A 39 -2.89 29.26 -0.91
N ARG A 40 -4.23 29.19 -0.86
CA ARG A 40 -5.08 30.39 -0.89
C ARG A 40 -5.23 31.06 0.47
N THR A 41 -5.05 30.32 1.57
CA THR A 41 -5.45 30.77 2.90
C THR A 41 -4.25 30.89 3.83
N GLY A 42 -3.73 32.10 4.01
CA GLY A 42 -2.62 32.36 4.94
C GLY A 42 -2.95 32.06 6.42
N SER A 43 -4.24 31.98 6.79
CA SER A 43 -4.65 31.70 8.17
C SER A 43 -4.25 30.31 8.65
N LEU A 44 -4.17 29.31 7.76
CA LEU A 44 -3.74 27.95 8.11
C LEU A 44 -2.29 27.93 8.61
N LYS A 45 -1.40 28.70 7.97
CA LYS A 45 -0.02 28.88 8.42
C LYS A 45 0.04 29.55 9.78
N LEU A 46 -0.68 30.67 9.94
CA LEU A 46 -0.71 31.43 11.19
C LEU A 46 -1.22 30.59 12.37
N MET A 47 -2.29 29.81 12.16
CA MET A 47 -2.81 28.89 13.18
C MET A 47 -1.80 27.78 13.50
N ALA A 48 -1.18 27.18 12.47
CA ALA A 48 -0.21 26.11 12.68
C ALA A 48 0.99 26.57 13.53
N GLU A 49 1.51 27.77 13.25
CA GLU A 49 2.61 28.41 13.98
C GLU A 49 2.18 28.83 15.40
N ALA A 50 1.01 29.46 15.57
CA ALA A 50 0.53 29.93 16.86
C ALA A 50 0.26 28.79 17.87
N TYR A 51 -0.16 27.62 17.37
CA TYR A 51 -0.41 26.44 18.20
C TYR A 51 0.74 25.43 18.19
N GLU A 52 1.86 25.73 17.52
CA GLU A 52 3.03 24.84 17.38
C GLU A 52 2.66 23.41 16.94
N THR A 53 1.67 23.28 16.06
CA THR A 53 1.08 21.98 15.71
C THR A 53 1.98 21.13 14.81
N CYS A 54 2.68 21.76 13.86
CA CYS A 54 3.63 21.10 12.98
C CYS A 54 4.55 22.13 12.30
N ASP A 55 5.60 21.62 11.64
CA ASP A 55 6.33 22.39 10.64
C ASP A 55 5.45 22.54 9.38
N TYR A 56 4.89 23.74 9.21
CA TYR A 56 3.99 24.05 8.09
C TYR A 56 4.69 23.94 6.73
N HIS A 57 5.99 24.24 6.66
CA HIS A 57 6.75 24.14 5.41
C HIS A 57 6.91 22.67 5.01
N GLU A 58 7.33 21.81 5.94
CA GLU A 58 7.46 20.38 5.66
C GLU A 58 6.10 19.71 5.39
N PHE A 59 5.03 20.14 6.08
CA PHE A 59 3.66 19.72 5.75
C PHE A 59 3.30 20.06 4.30
N THR A 60 3.48 21.32 3.90
CA THR A 60 3.12 21.80 2.56
C THR A 60 3.95 21.10 1.48
N LYS A 61 5.24 20.87 1.75
CA LYS A 61 6.15 20.14 0.85
C LYS A 61 5.69 18.69 0.63
N GLY A 62 5.30 17.98 1.70
CA GLY A 62 4.72 16.64 1.60
C GLY A 62 3.42 16.63 0.79
N LEU A 63 2.53 17.58 1.06
CA LEU A 63 1.26 17.71 0.34
C LEU A 63 1.46 17.98 -1.16
N LYS A 64 2.36 18.91 -1.51
CA LYS A 64 2.73 19.21 -2.91
C LYS A 64 3.28 17.99 -3.61
N TRP A 65 4.12 17.22 -2.94
CA TRP A 65 4.65 15.98 -3.50
C TRP A 65 3.55 14.95 -3.79
N ILE A 66 2.59 14.75 -2.88
CA ILE A 66 1.43 13.85 -3.15
C ILE A 66 0.60 14.39 -4.33
N ALA A 67 0.29 15.68 -4.34
CA ALA A 67 -0.50 16.32 -5.38
C ALA A 67 0.17 16.24 -6.77
N SER A 68 1.50 16.24 -6.83
CA SER A 68 2.28 16.14 -8.07
C SER A 68 2.31 14.75 -8.71
N GLN A 69 1.74 13.73 -8.08
CA GLN A 69 1.73 12.36 -8.61
C GLN A 69 0.69 12.22 -9.74
N THR A 70 1.06 12.58 -10.97
CA THR A 70 0.16 12.55 -12.14
C THR A 70 -0.20 11.14 -12.62
N GLU A 71 0.61 10.14 -12.28
CA GLU A 71 0.38 8.74 -12.63
C GLU A 71 -0.04 7.95 -11.38
N PRO A 72 -1.30 7.48 -11.30
CA PRO A 72 -1.75 6.70 -10.17
C PRO A 72 -0.96 5.38 -10.09
N CYS A 73 -0.85 4.85 -8.88
CA CYS A 73 -0.18 3.58 -8.64
C CYS A 73 -0.79 2.49 -9.53
N LYS A 74 -0.01 1.79 -10.35
CA LYS A 74 -0.54 0.77 -11.28
C LYS A 74 -1.16 -0.45 -10.60
N GLY A 75 -0.94 -0.63 -9.30
CA GLY A 75 -1.35 -1.80 -8.52
C GLY A 75 -0.26 -2.88 -8.43
N CYS A 76 -0.23 -3.62 -7.32
CA CYS A 76 0.93 -4.45 -6.94
C CYS A 76 1.35 -5.48 -8.00
N ARG A 77 0.40 -6.15 -8.65
CA ARG A 77 0.68 -7.17 -9.68
C ARG A 77 0.87 -6.59 -11.08
N PHE A 78 0.67 -5.29 -11.25
CA PHE A 78 0.79 -4.57 -12.53
C PHE A 78 2.00 -3.62 -12.53
N GLY A 79 3.05 -3.97 -11.77
CA GLY A 79 4.25 -3.15 -11.64
C GLY A 79 4.11 -1.93 -10.72
N GLY A 80 2.95 -1.72 -10.08
CA GLY A 80 2.74 -0.71 -9.05
C GLY A 80 2.86 -1.29 -7.63
N GLY A 81 2.17 -0.68 -6.67
CA GLY A 81 2.28 -1.00 -5.24
C GLY A 81 3.61 -0.53 -4.67
N TRP A 82 3.68 -0.25 -3.36
CA TRP A 82 4.89 0.27 -2.72
C TRP A 82 5.65 1.29 -3.59
N SER A 83 4.90 2.27 -4.11
CA SER A 83 5.31 3.31 -5.07
C SER A 83 6.46 4.22 -4.58
N TRP A 84 7.16 3.84 -3.52
CA TRP A 84 8.24 4.56 -2.87
C TRP A 84 9.49 3.69 -2.62
N TRP A 85 9.44 2.38 -2.93
CA TRP A 85 10.58 1.47 -2.86
C TRP A 85 10.77 0.84 -4.23
N LYS A 86 11.98 0.94 -4.78
CA LYS A 86 12.32 0.40 -6.10
C LYS A 86 12.18 -1.12 -6.17
N ASP A 87 12.32 -1.81 -5.02
CA ASP A 87 12.33 -3.27 -4.95
C ASP A 87 11.33 -3.79 -3.90
N CYS A 88 10.60 -4.85 -4.21
CA CYS A 88 9.63 -5.47 -3.31
C CYS A 88 9.96 -6.96 -3.16
N PRO A 89 10.76 -7.34 -2.14
CA PRO A 89 11.31 -8.70 -2.05
C PRO A 89 10.27 -9.84 -2.09
N PRO A 90 9.08 -9.72 -1.46
CA PRO A 90 8.05 -10.76 -1.57
C PRO A 90 7.53 -10.93 -2.99
N ARG A 91 7.33 -9.84 -3.73
CA ARG A 91 6.87 -9.85 -5.13
C ARG A 91 7.92 -10.49 -6.02
N ASP A 92 9.16 -10.05 -5.94
CA ASP A 92 10.24 -10.55 -6.78
C ASP A 92 10.48 -12.05 -6.54
N CYS A 93 10.37 -12.47 -5.28
CA CYS A 93 10.44 -13.88 -4.91
C CYS A 93 9.28 -14.70 -5.50
N CYS A 94 8.04 -14.21 -5.41
CA CYS A 94 6.86 -14.90 -5.95
C CYS A 94 6.95 -15.02 -7.47
N ILE A 95 7.33 -13.95 -8.17
CA ILE A 95 7.56 -13.95 -9.63
C ILE A 95 8.62 -14.99 -10.00
N ARG A 96 9.79 -14.94 -9.36
CA ARG A 96 10.89 -15.89 -9.65
C ARG A 96 10.52 -17.34 -9.39
N LYS A 97 9.69 -17.61 -8.37
CA LYS A 97 9.25 -18.95 -8.00
C LYS A 97 7.98 -19.42 -8.73
N GLY A 98 7.34 -18.56 -9.53
CA GLY A 98 6.11 -18.90 -10.23
C GLY A 98 4.90 -19.15 -9.30
N VAL A 99 4.89 -18.55 -8.10
CA VAL A 99 3.79 -18.67 -7.13
C VAL A 99 3.04 -17.34 -7.00
N ASP A 100 1.75 -17.42 -6.66
CA ASP A 100 0.93 -16.23 -6.41
C ASP A 100 1.10 -15.71 -4.98
N PHE A 101 1.34 -16.60 -4.02
CA PHE A 101 1.47 -16.27 -2.61
C PHE A 101 2.60 -17.05 -1.97
N CYS A 102 3.12 -16.52 -0.86
CA CYS A 102 4.23 -17.15 -0.15
C CYS A 102 3.84 -18.53 0.41
N TYR A 103 2.60 -18.74 0.87
CA TYR A 103 2.16 -20.04 1.41
C TYR A 103 2.20 -21.18 0.38
N GLN A 104 2.19 -20.87 -0.92
CA GLN A 104 2.28 -21.88 -1.98
C GLN A 104 3.72 -22.36 -2.22
N CYS A 105 4.70 -21.76 -1.54
CA CYS A 105 6.09 -22.17 -1.62
C CYS A 105 6.41 -23.22 -0.55
N ASP A 106 7.03 -24.33 -0.95
CA ASP A 106 7.44 -25.42 -0.04
C ASP A 106 8.37 -24.97 1.10
N CYS A 107 9.07 -23.86 0.90
CA CYS A 107 9.97 -23.30 1.91
C CYS A 107 9.26 -22.36 2.89
N PHE A 108 7.95 -22.17 2.79
CA PHE A 108 7.22 -21.20 3.61
C PHE A 108 6.92 -21.73 5.02
N PRO A 109 7.14 -20.92 6.08
CA PRO A 109 7.77 -19.61 6.08
C PRO A 109 9.30 -19.70 5.95
N CYS A 110 9.91 -19.02 4.98
CA CYS A 110 11.34 -19.17 4.71
C CYS A 110 12.23 -18.28 5.60
N LYS A 111 13.51 -18.67 5.77
CA LYS A 111 14.48 -17.89 6.57
C LYS A 111 14.61 -16.43 6.12
N ASN A 112 14.51 -16.15 4.82
CA ASN A 112 14.60 -14.79 4.29
C ASN A 112 13.39 -13.92 4.69
N LEU A 113 12.19 -14.52 4.76
CA LEU A 113 11.02 -13.83 5.27
C LEU A 113 11.11 -13.61 6.79
N GLN A 114 11.87 -14.47 7.49
CA GLN A 114 12.08 -14.38 8.93
C GLN A 114 13.24 -13.43 9.33
N LYS A 115 14.23 -13.17 8.46
CA LYS A 115 15.50 -12.45 8.79
C LYS A 115 15.71 -11.15 7.97
N GLY A 116 16.18 -10.07 8.61
CA GLY A 116 16.39 -8.70 8.06
C GLY A 116 15.63 -7.57 8.79
N THR A 117 15.37 -6.45 8.12
CA THR A 117 15.29 -5.11 8.76
C THR A 117 13.93 -4.57 9.22
N LEU A 118 12.78 -5.15 8.84
CA LEU A 118 11.43 -4.69 9.25
C LEU A 118 10.60 -5.83 9.88
N PRO A 119 10.66 -6.03 11.20
CA PRO A 119 10.03 -7.15 11.90
C PRO A 119 8.50 -7.23 11.74
N GLU A 120 7.80 -6.11 11.89
CA GLU A 120 6.34 -6.03 11.90
C GLU A 120 5.76 -6.37 10.53
N ALA A 121 6.40 -5.85 9.48
CA ALA A 121 6.00 -6.13 8.10
C ALA A 121 6.06 -7.63 7.79
N ARG A 122 7.02 -8.37 8.35
CA ARG A 122 7.18 -9.81 8.10
C ARG A 122 6.17 -10.64 8.83
N LYS A 123 5.98 -10.36 10.12
CA LYS A 123 4.98 -11.04 10.93
C LYS A 123 3.63 -10.92 10.24
N SER A 124 3.30 -9.70 9.79
CA SER A 124 2.09 -9.44 9.01
C SER A 124 2.01 -10.24 7.70
N ILE A 125 3.11 -10.37 6.94
CA ILE A 125 3.14 -11.19 5.70
C ILE A 125 2.93 -12.67 6.02
N ILE A 126 3.64 -13.22 7.02
CA ILE A 126 3.53 -14.62 7.41
C ILE A 126 2.12 -14.93 7.88
N ASP A 127 1.59 -14.12 8.79
CA ASP A 127 0.25 -14.30 9.35
C ASP A 127 -0.81 -14.20 8.25
N THR A 128 -0.69 -13.22 7.35
CA THR A 128 -1.61 -13.08 6.21
C THR A 128 -1.57 -14.30 5.30
N ASN A 129 -0.37 -14.81 4.97
CA ASN A 129 -0.25 -15.97 4.08
C ASN A 129 -0.79 -17.24 4.74
N ARG A 130 -0.58 -17.44 6.05
CA ARG A 130 -1.22 -18.52 6.81
C ARG A 130 -2.73 -18.40 6.84
N GLN A 131 -3.26 -17.18 6.93
CA GLN A 131 -4.71 -16.98 6.88
C GLN A 131 -5.27 -17.32 5.50
N ILE A 132 -4.62 -16.88 4.42
CA ILE A 132 -5.06 -17.21 3.05
C ILE A 132 -5.02 -18.72 2.83
N GLU A 133 -3.96 -19.40 3.30
CA GLU A 133 -3.86 -20.86 3.26
C GLU A 133 -5.02 -21.53 4.02
N LYS A 134 -5.36 -21.03 5.22
CA LYS A 134 -6.41 -21.59 6.07
C LYS A 134 -7.82 -21.36 5.55
N VAL A 135 -8.14 -20.13 5.11
CA VAL A 135 -9.53 -19.74 4.78
C VAL A 135 -9.82 -19.74 3.28
N GLY A 136 -8.78 -19.80 2.44
CA GLY A 136 -8.87 -19.65 1.00
C GLY A 136 -8.96 -18.18 0.55
N LEU A 137 -8.48 -17.92 -0.67
CA LEU A 137 -8.40 -16.58 -1.23
C LEU A 137 -9.77 -15.87 -1.35
N ALA A 138 -10.83 -16.63 -1.68
CA ALA A 138 -12.17 -16.09 -1.82
C ALA A 138 -12.69 -15.46 -0.51
N LYS A 139 -12.55 -16.17 0.63
CA LYS A 139 -12.95 -15.65 1.95
C LYS A 139 -12.04 -14.50 2.37
N TRP A 140 -10.74 -14.64 2.14
CA TRP A 140 -9.78 -13.59 2.46
C TRP A 140 -10.05 -12.28 1.71
N LEU A 141 -10.48 -12.36 0.44
CA LEU A 141 -10.83 -11.18 -0.35
C LEU A 141 -12.00 -10.39 0.27
N LEU A 142 -12.98 -11.06 0.88
CA LEU A 142 -14.07 -10.38 1.59
C LEU A 142 -13.52 -9.56 2.78
N THR A 143 -12.60 -10.12 3.54
CA THR A 143 -11.91 -9.40 4.63
C THR A 143 -11.13 -8.19 4.11
N LEU A 144 -10.45 -8.33 2.97
CA LEU A 144 -9.76 -7.20 2.34
C LEU A 144 -10.75 -6.12 1.88
N LYS A 145 -11.88 -6.49 1.27
CA LYS A 145 -12.89 -5.52 0.82
C LYS A 145 -13.45 -4.72 1.98
N GLU A 146 -13.76 -5.38 3.10
CA GLU A 146 -14.28 -4.70 4.29
C GLU A 146 -13.27 -3.70 4.88
N LYS A 147 -11.98 -4.05 4.88
CA LYS A 147 -10.91 -3.14 5.31
C LYS A 147 -10.88 -1.81 4.53
N TYR A 148 -11.28 -1.80 3.26
CA TYR A 148 -11.26 -0.60 2.41
C TYR A 148 -12.63 0.10 2.29
N ARG A 149 -13.63 -0.28 3.09
CA ARG A 149 -14.98 0.29 3.03
C ARG A 149 -15.12 1.65 3.75
N THR A 150 -13.99 2.34 3.97
CA THR A 150 -13.94 3.65 4.64
C THR A 150 -14.40 4.77 3.74
#